data_AF-A0A4R5VBV5-F1
#
_entry.id   AF-A0A4R5VBV5-F1
#
_cell.length_a   1.000
_cell.length_b   1.000
_cell.length_c   1.000
_cell.angle_alpha   90.00
_cell.angle_beta   90.00
_cell.angle_gamma   90.00
#
_symmetry.space_group_name_H-M   'P 1'
#
loop_
_entity.id
_entity.type
_entity.pdbx_description
1 polymer ?
#
loop_
_entity_poly.entity_id
_entity_poly.type
_entity_poly.pdbx_seq_one_letter_code
_entity_poly.pdbx_strand_id
1 'polypeptide(L)'
;MKSRFNFYEIVKVRETVFTIENGINGLKGAVLGMAEDEDGKWFYAVNIYDKGGGWDLTEECLESTGEFLSREEFYDGSSIHVKVDAKTGEGKIEE
;
A
#
# COMPACT_ATOMS: atom_id res chain seq x y z
N MET A 1 -12.42 7.10 -12.06
CA MET A 1 -11.80 6.33 -13.17
C MET A 1 -11.57 4.89 -12.72
N LYS A 2 -11.32 3.91 -13.60
CA LYS A 2 -10.93 2.56 -13.14
C LYS A 2 -9.45 2.58 -12.75
N SER A 3 -9.13 2.08 -11.57
CA SER A 3 -7.75 1.89 -11.12
C SER A 3 -6.95 1.01 -12.08
N ARG A 4 -5.67 1.34 -12.29
CA ARG A 4 -4.74 0.55 -13.12
C ARG A 4 -4.19 -0.70 -12.43
N PHE A 5 -4.16 -0.72 -11.10
CA PHE A 5 -3.59 -1.81 -10.30
C PHE A 5 -4.66 -2.41 -9.39
N ASN A 6 -4.42 -3.60 -8.87
CA ASN A 6 -5.35 -4.26 -7.95
C ASN A 6 -4.66 -4.60 -6.63
N PHE A 7 -5.46 -4.87 -5.60
CA PHE A 7 -4.94 -5.39 -4.34
C PHE A 7 -4.09 -6.64 -4.57
N TYR A 8 -3.00 -6.71 -3.81
CA TYR A 8 -2.00 -7.78 -3.81
C TYR A 8 -1.27 -7.98 -5.14
N GLU A 9 -1.43 -7.06 -6.09
CA GLU A 9 -0.62 -7.04 -7.31
C GLU A 9 0.83 -6.69 -6.96
N ILE A 10 1.76 -7.48 -7.49
CA ILE A 10 3.18 -7.17 -7.42
C ILE A 10 3.46 -6.10 -8.47
N VAL A 11 4.03 -4.98 -8.02
CA VAL A 11 4.40 -3.85 -8.86
C VAL A 11 5.90 -3.60 -8.77
N LYS A 12 6.46 -3.05 -9.85
CA LYS A 12 7.82 -2.53 -9.87
C LYS A 12 7.76 -1.01 -9.82
N VAL A 13 8.58 -0.40 -8.97
CA VAL A 13 8.67 1.06 -8.84
C VAL A 13 9.45 1.63 -10.03
N ARG A 14 8.80 2.50 -10.80
CA ARG A 14 9.40 3.21 -11.93
C ARG A 14 10.38 4.27 -11.45
N GLU A 15 11.29 4.66 -12.33
CA GLU A 15 12.17 5.81 -12.13
C GLU A 15 11.40 7.12 -12.32
N THR A 16 11.27 7.87 -11.23
CA THR A 16 10.80 9.26 -11.18
C THR A 16 11.75 10.03 -10.26
N VAL A 17 11.67 11.36 -10.27
CA VAL A 17 12.48 12.18 -9.35
C VAL A 17 12.24 11.74 -7.90
N PHE A 18 10.98 11.58 -7.50
CA PHE A 18 10.59 11.12 -6.16
C PHE A 18 11.15 9.73 -5.82
N THR A 19 11.03 8.74 -6.72
CA THR A 19 11.44 7.37 -6.39
C THR A 19 12.97 7.21 -6.35
N ILE A 20 13.70 8.01 -7.14
CA ILE A 20 15.17 8.07 -7.11
C ILE A 20 15.65 8.73 -5.82
N GLU A 21 15.10 9.90 -5.46
CA GLU A 21 15.50 10.63 -4.25
C GLU A 21 15.27 9.83 -2.96
N ASN A 22 14.21 9.00 -2.94
CA ASN A 22 13.91 8.12 -1.83
C ASN A 22 14.63 6.74 -1.92
N GLY A 23 15.38 6.50 -3.00
CA GLY A 23 16.14 5.26 -3.22
C GLY A 23 15.24 4.02 -3.25
N ILE A 24 14.06 4.14 -3.86
CA ILE A 24 13.08 3.06 -4.02
C ILE A 24 12.83 2.67 -5.48
N ASN A 25 13.44 3.37 -6.44
CA ASN A 25 13.33 3.06 -7.85
C ASN A 25 13.84 1.64 -8.16
N GLY A 26 13.15 0.95 -9.07
CA GLY A 26 13.48 -0.40 -9.50
C GLY A 26 13.09 -1.50 -8.51
N LEU A 27 12.76 -1.16 -7.26
CA LEU A 27 12.33 -2.13 -6.25
C LEU A 27 10.95 -2.70 -6.55
N LYS A 28 10.67 -3.88 -6.00
CA LYS A 28 9.36 -4.52 -6.06
C LYS A 28 8.60 -4.37 -4.74
N GLY A 29 7.28 -4.38 -4.84
CA GLY A 29 6.38 -4.42 -3.69
C GLY A 29 4.99 -4.88 -4.08
N ALA A 30 4.12 -5.05 -3.09
CA ALA A 30 2.71 -5.38 -3.31
C ALA A 30 1.79 -4.23 -2.94
N VAL A 31 0.72 -4.05 -3.71
CA VAL A 31 -0.35 -3.08 -3.42
C VAL A 31 -1.20 -3.59 -2.24
N LEU A 32 -1.16 -2.90 -1.11
CA LEU A 32 -1.93 -3.22 0.10
C LEU A 32 -3.03 -2.21 0.43
N GLY A 33 -3.01 -1.05 -0.22
CA GLY A 33 -4.03 -0.01 -0.08
C GLY A 33 -4.25 0.70 -1.40
N MET A 34 -5.48 1.12 -1.63
CA MET A 34 -5.90 1.83 -2.83
C MET A 34 -6.87 2.93 -2.41
N ALA A 35 -6.63 4.15 -2.88
CA ALA A 35 -7.51 5.29 -2.65
C ALA A 35 -7.67 6.10 -3.95
N GLU A 36 -8.85 6.66 -4.15
CA GLU A 36 -9.15 7.60 -5.23
C GLU A 36 -9.48 8.95 -4.58
N ASP A 37 -8.88 10.04 -5.10
CA ASP A 37 -9.23 11.40 -4.66
C ASP A 37 -10.47 11.95 -5.39
N GLU A 38 -10.87 13.18 -5.06
CA GLU A 38 -12.04 13.83 -5.64
C GLU A 38 -11.92 14.11 -7.14
N ASP A 39 -10.68 14.19 -7.67
CA ASP A 39 -10.37 14.39 -9.08
C ASP A 39 -10.28 13.06 -9.86
N GLY A 40 -10.43 11.93 -9.16
CA GLY A 40 -10.35 10.59 -9.73
C GLY A 40 -8.92 10.06 -9.91
N LYS A 41 -7.93 10.67 -9.26
CA LYS A 41 -6.53 10.21 -9.25
C LYS A 41 -6.39 9.09 -8.22
N TRP A 42 -5.73 8.02 -8.63
CA TRP A 42 -5.48 6.86 -7.79
C TRP A 42 -4.12 6.92 -7.09
N PHE A 43 -4.13 6.53 -5.83
CA PHE A 43 -2.99 6.42 -4.92
C PHE A 43 -2.95 5.00 -4.35
N TYR A 44 -1.75 4.49 -4.13
CA TYR A 44 -1.51 3.10 -3.76
C TYR A 44 -0.56 3.04 -2.59
N ALA A 45 -0.98 2.35 -1.52
CA ALA A 45 -0.08 1.97 -0.45
C ALA A 45 0.65 0.69 -0.85
N VAL A 46 1.94 0.81 -1.18
CA VAL A 46 2.78 -0.31 -1.64
C VAL A 46 3.73 -0.74 -0.54
N ASN A 47 3.65 -2.00 -0.13
CA ASN A 47 4.65 -2.59 0.76
C ASN A 47 5.91 -2.94 -0.06
N ILE A 48 6.95 -2.12 0.04
CA ILE A 48 8.23 -2.35 -0.63
C ILE A 48 9.06 -3.30 0.23
N TYR A 49 9.32 -4.49 -0.30
CA TYR A 49 9.92 -5.59 0.46
C TYR A 49 11.28 -5.24 1.08
N ASP A 50 12.09 -4.45 0.36
CA ASP A 50 13.46 -4.12 0.74
C ASP A 50 13.57 -2.89 1.68
N LYS A 51 12.46 -2.17 1.92
CA LYS A 51 12.49 -0.88 2.65
C LYS A 51 11.72 -0.89 3.96
N GLY A 52 10.89 -1.89 4.19
CA GLY A 52 10.00 -1.93 5.36
C GLY A 52 8.92 -0.84 5.27
N GLY A 53 7.72 -1.15 5.77
CA GLY A 53 6.58 -0.21 5.76
C GLY A 53 5.88 -0.07 4.40
N GLY A 54 4.81 0.72 4.39
CA GLY A 54 4.03 1.04 3.21
C GLY A 54 4.40 2.41 2.65
N TRP A 55 4.49 2.51 1.33
CA TRP A 55 4.78 3.74 0.60
C TRP A 55 3.54 4.20 -0.16
N ASP A 56 3.22 5.49 -0.06
CA ASP A 56 2.17 6.09 -0.87
C ASP A 56 2.74 6.47 -2.24
N LEU A 57 2.22 5.84 -3.30
CA LEU A 57 2.69 5.99 -4.67
C LEU A 57 1.52 6.24 -5.61
N THR A 58 1.75 7.08 -6.62
CA THR A 58 0.80 7.36 -7.68
C THR A 58 0.91 6.36 -8.84
N GLU A 59 -0.07 6.34 -9.74
CA GLU A 59 -0.06 5.46 -10.92
C GLU A 59 1.22 5.61 -11.77
N GLU A 60 1.73 6.84 -11.93
CA GLU A 60 2.94 7.09 -12.72
C GLU A 60 4.23 6.51 -12.11
N CYS A 61 4.22 6.18 -10.81
CA CYS A 61 5.36 5.60 -10.13
C CYS A 61 5.43 4.07 -10.25
N LEU A 62 4.43 3.42 -10.84
CA LEU A 62 4.28 1.96 -10.78
C LEU A 62 4.22 1.32 -12.17
N GLU A 63 4.76 0.12 -12.25
CA GLU A 63 4.64 -0.77 -13.40
C GLU A 63 4.09 -2.12 -12.96
N SER A 64 3.07 -2.60 -13.66
CA SER A 64 2.46 -3.90 -13.38
C SER A 64 3.45 -5.00 -13.77
N THR A 65 3.57 -6.01 -12.92
CA THR A 65 4.29 -7.24 -13.27
C THR A 65 3.36 -8.32 -13.80
N GLY A 66 2.04 -8.16 -13.65
CA GLY A 66 1.03 -9.20 -13.89
C GLY A 66 1.02 -10.32 -12.85
N GLU A 67 1.90 -10.27 -11.85
CA GLU A 67 1.98 -11.24 -10.76
C GLU A 67 1.17 -10.75 -9.55
N PHE A 68 0.62 -11.69 -8.79
CA PHE A 68 -0.22 -11.42 -7.62
C PHE A 68 0.18 -12.33 -6.47
N LEU A 69 0.11 -11.78 -5.26
CA LEU A 69 0.22 -12.54 -4.02
C LEU A 69 -1.16 -12.77 -3.41
N SER A 70 -1.25 -13.69 -2.47
CA SER A 70 -2.47 -13.91 -1.72
C SER A 70 -2.52 -12.98 -0.50
N ARG A 71 -3.73 -12.73 0.02
CA ARG A 71 -3.91 -11.93 1.24
C ARG A 71 -3.18 -12.55 2.44
N GLU A 72 -3.20 -13.88 2.50
CA GLU A 72 -2.65 -14.70 3.58
C GLU A 72 -1.12 -14.60 3.69
N GLU A 73 -0.45 -14.10 2.64
CA GLU A 73 0.99 -13.79 2.68
C GLU A 73 1.30 -12.52 3.48
N PHE A 74 0.30 -11.66 3.71
CA PHE A 74 0.44 -10.41 4.46
C PHE A 74 -0.25 -10.44 5.82
N TYR A 75 -1.30 -11.24 5.95
CA TYR A 75 -2.13 -11.30 7.13
C TYR A 75 -2.29 -12.76 7.56
N ASP A 76 -1.88 -13.06 8.79
CA ASP A 76 -1.98 -14.40 9.39
C ASP A 76 -3.41 -14.80 9.79
N GLY A 77 -4.40 -13.96 9.46
CA GLY A 77 -5.80 -14.16 9.79
C GLY A 77 -6.15 -13.80 11.24
N SER A 78 -5.18 -13.35 12.05
CA SER A 78 -5.47 -12.81 13.37
C SER A 78 -6.27 -11.51 13.26
N SER A 79 -7.05 -11.23 14.29
CA SER A 79 -7.77 -9.97 14.45
C SER A 79 -7.44 -9.36 15.80
N ILE A 80 -7.44 -8.02 15.84
CA ILE A 80 -7.21 -7.26 17.05
C ILE A 80 -8.51 -6.53 17.39
N HIS A 81 -8.93 -6.61 18.65
CA HIS A 81 -10.07 -5.84 19.13
C HIS A 81 -9.58 -4.51 19.69
N VAL A 82 -10.23 -3.42 19.28
CA VAL A 82 -9.91 -2.07 19.74
C VAL A 82 -11.10 -1.49 20.45
N LYS A 83 -10.89 -1.09 21.71
CA LYS A 83 -11.87 -0.32 22.48
C LYS A 83 -11.56 1.16 22.37
N VAL A 84 -12.58 1.92 21.99
CA VAL A 84 -12.50 3.37 21.83
C VAL A 84 -13.03 4.05 23.10
N ASP A 85 -12.24 4.97 23.65
CA ASP A 85 -12.72 5.90 24.68
C ASP A 85 -13.68 6.91 24.03
N ALA A 86 -14.95 6.89 24.45
CA ALA A 86 -15.99 7.74 23.86
C ALA A 86 -15.80 9.25 24.13
N LYS A 87 -14.97 9.64 25.12
CA LYS A 87 -14.71 11.04 25.45
C LYS A 87 -13.52 11.60 24.67
N THR A 88 -12.46 10.82 24.50
CA THR A 88 -11.22 11.27 23.83
C THR A 88 -11.12 10.83 22.37
N GLY A 89 -11.82 9.76 22.00
CA GLY A 89 -11.70 9.10 20.69
C GLY A 89 -10.46 8.19 20.57
N GLU A 90 -9.65 8.07 21.62
CA GLU A 90 -8.44 7.23 21.59
C GLU A 90 -8.78 5.74 21.68
N GLY A 91 -8.10 4.92 20.89
CA GLY A 91 -8.24 3.47 20.88
C GLY A 91 -7.18 2.77 21.74
N LYS A 92 -7.58 1.66 22.39
CA LYS A 92 -6.66 0.72 23.07
C LYS A 92 -6.95 -0.70 22.61
N ILE A 93 -5.89 -1.50 22.45
CA ILE A 93 -6.02 -2.92 22.16
C ILE A 93 -6.61 -3.61 23.39
N GLU A 94 -7.68 -4.39 23.20
CA GLU A 94 -8.17 -5.35 24.19
C GLU A 94 -7.61 -6.73 23.81
N GLU A 95 -6.98 -7.40 24.79
CA GLU A 95 -6.51 -8.80 24.69
C GLU A 95 -7.67 -9.79 24.72
#